data_AF-T1CKX8-F1
#
_entry.id   AF-T1CKX8-F1
#
_cell.length_a   1.000
_cell.length_b   1.000
_cell.length_c   1.000
_cell.angle_alpha   90.00
_cell.angle_beta   90.00
_cell.angle_gamma   90.00
#
_symmetry.space_group_name_H-M   'P 1'
#
loop_
_entity.id
_entity.type
_entity.pdbx_description
1 polymer ?
#
loop_
_entity_poly.entity_id
_entity_poly.type
_entity_poly.pdbx_seq_one_letter_code
_entity_poly.pdbx_strand_id
1 'polypeptide(L)'
;MKIQKTGQPIRVRPDHGLEVPPYPLIPVIEGDGIGADITPVMRKVVDHAVFKAYGETRALIWHPVEAGGGSPRGHSRDHPLPEETLEILKDEVVAIKGPLETPVGGGWRSLNVAIRQ
;
A
#
# COMPACT_ATOMS: atom_id res chain seq x y z
N MET A 1 -17.65 17.50 -12.79
CA MET A 1 -17.99 17.23 -11.38
C MET A 1 -17.33 15.90 -11.01
N LYS A 2 -16.17 15.89 -10.32
CA LYS A 2 -15.56 14.63 -9.86
C LYS A 2 -16.31 14.21 -8.60
N ILE A 3 -17.21 13.25 -8.70
CA ILE A 3 -17.78 12.59 -7.53
C ILE A 3 -16.60 11.95 -6.80
N GLN A 4 -16.26 12.46 -5.61
CA GLN A 4 -15.30 11.80 -4.73
C GLN A 4 -15.96 10.50 -4.27
N LYS A 5 -15.54 9.39 -4.87
CA LYS A 5 -16.00 8.06 -4.47
C LYS A 5 -15.23 7.67 -3.21
N THR A 6 -15.93 7.47 -2.10
CA THR A 6 -15.32 7.07 -0.83
C THR A 6 -14.84 5.62 -0.93
N GLY A 7 -13.56 5.39 -0.61
CA GLY A 7 -13.00 4.04 -0.56
C GLY A 7 -13.56 3.21 0.58
N GLN A 8 -13.67 1.90 0.38
CA GLN A 8 -14.13 0.95 1.38
C GLN A 8 -13.10 -0.17 1.56
N PRO A 9 -12.83 -0.64 2.78
CA PRO A 9 -11.85 -1.71 2.99
C PRO A 9 -12.34 -3.03 2.38
N ILE A 10 -11.41 -3.82 1.87
CA ILE A 10 -11.67 -5.23 1.54
C ILE A 10 -11.83 -5.99 2.85
N ARG A 11 -12.79 -6.91 2.93
CA ARG A 11 -13.04 -7.72 4.13
C ARG A 11 -12.79 -9.20 3.85
N VAL A 12 -12.22 -9.89 4.83
CA VAL A 12 -12.15 -11.36 4.82
C VAL A 12 -13.44 -11.88 5.43
N ARG A 13 -14.16 -12.71 4.69
CA ARG A 13 -15.38 -13.37 5.15
C ARG A 13 -15.04 -14.59 6.02
N PRO A 14 -16.00 -15.12 6.81
CA PRO A 14 -15.79 -16.31 7.63
C PRO A 14 -15.35 -17.56 6.85
N ASP A 15 -15.66 -17.63 5.54
CA ASP A 15 -15.26 -18.71 4.63
C ASP A 15 -13.84 -18.54 4.05
N HIS A 16 -13.06 -17.58 4.56
CA HIS A 16 -11.77 -17.14 4.01
C HIS A 16 -11.84 -16.53 2.60
N GLY A 17 -13.04 -16.25 2.08
CA GLY A 17 -13.22 -15.49 0.85
C GLY A 17 -13.00 -13.99 1.06
N LEU A 18 -12.71 -13.25 -0.02
CA LEU A 18 -12.64 -11.80 0.01
C LEU A 18 -13.96 -11.18 -0.44
N GLU A 19 -14.48 -10.25 0.35
CA GLU A 19 -15.51 -9.30 -0.04
C GLU A 19 -14.83 -8.02 -0.54
N VAL A 20 -14.90 -7.80 -1.86
CA VAL A 20 -14.22 -6.68 -2.53
C VAL A 20 -15.27 -5.67 -3.02
N PRO A 21 -15.32 -4.46 -2.45
CA PRO A 21 -16.26 -3.42 -2.90
C PRO A 21 -15.88 -2.90 -4.30
N PRO A 22 -16.76 -2.15 -4.98
CA PRO A 22 -16.44 -1.56 -6.28
C PRO A 22 -15.31 -0.52 -6.23
N TYR A 23 -15.13 0.12 -5.06
CA TYR A 23 -14.09 1.14 -4.81
C TYR A 23 -13.24 0.74 -3.60
N PRO A 24 -12.39 -0.30 -3.74
CA PRO A 24 -11.61 -0.78 -2.61
C PRO A 24 -10.52 0.22 -2.24
N LEU A 25 -10.34 0.42 -0.93
CA LEU A 25 -9.21 1.14 -0.35
C LEU A 25 -8.00 0.21 -0.36
N ILE A 26 -6.89 0.65 -0.96
CA ILE A 26 -5.66 -0.13 -1.14
C ILE A 26 -4.48 0.64 -0.55
N PRO A 27 -3.91 0.19 0.58
CA PRO A 27 -2.64 0.69 1.09
C PRO A 27 -1.55 0.56 0.05
N VAL A 28 -0.81 1.64 -0.16
CA VAL A 28 0.37 1.67 -1.02
C VAL A 28 1.54 2.34 -0.32
N ILE A 29 2.61 1.57 -0.14
CA ILE A 29 3.91 2.09 0.30
C ILE A 29 4.74 2.38 -0.94
N GLU A 30 5.16 3.65 -1.12
CA GLU A 30 5.95 4.06 -2.29
C GLU A 30 7.26 3.29 -2.41
N GLY A 31 7.90 3.04 -1.26
CA GLY A 31 9.18 2.35 -1.16
C GLY A 31 10.38 3.29 -1.30
N ASP A 32 11.56 2.76 -0.98
CA ASP A 32 12.85 3.44 -1.04
C ASP A 32 13.49 3.34 -2.43
N GLY A 33 14.48 4.19 -2.72
CA GLY A 33 15.26 4.14 -3.96
C GLY A 33 14.39 4.21 -5.21
N ILE A 34 14.41 3.17 -6.05
CA ILE A 34 13.61 3.10 -7.29
C ILE A 34 12.09 3.06 -7.05
N GLY A 35 11.63 2.95 -5.79
CA GLY A 35 10.21 3.02 -5.41
C GLY A 35 9.50 4.27 -5.95
N ALA A 36 10.18 5.42 -5.87
CA ALA A 36 9.70 6.69 -6.40
C ALA A 36 9.46 6.68 -7.93
N ASP A 37 10.19 5.84 -8.67
CA ASP A 37 10.04 5.70 -10.12
C ASP A 37 8.96 4.67 -10.48
N ILE A 38 8.98 3.50 -9.83
CA ILE A 38 8.15 2.37 -10.25
C ILE A 38 6.73 2.43 -9.67
N THR A 39 6.54 2.92 -8.44
CA THR A 39 5.23 2.87 -7.77
C THR A 39 4.20 3.80 -8.42
N PRO A 40 4.52 5.07 -8.78
CA PRO A 40 3.58 5.94 -9.49
C PRO A 40 3.21 5.40 -10.88
N VAL A 41 4.15 4.75 -11.58
CA VAL A 41 3.90 4.13 -12.88
C VAL A 41 3.00 2.91 -12.74
N MET A 42 3.27 2.04 -11.76
CA MET A 42 2.42 0.89 -11.44
C MET A 42 0.97 1.31 -11.20
N ARG A 43 0.74 2.33 -10.35
CA ARG A 43 -0.61 2.83 -10.06
C ARG A 43 -1.35 3.29 -11.32
N LYS A 44 -0.68 4.06 -12.18
CA LYS A 44 -1.27 4.53 -13.46
C LYS A 44 -1.65 3.37 -14.39
N VAL A 45 -0.79 2.37 -14.50
CA VAL A 45 -1.05 1.18 -15.34
C VAL A 45 -2.24 0.40 -14.79
N VAL A 46 -2.29 0.15 -13.48
CA VAL A 46 -3.39 -0.55 -12.82
C VAL A 46 -4.70 0.23 -12.95
N ASP A 47 -4.70 1.53 -12.68
CA ASP A 47 -5.88 2.39 -12.83
C ASP A 47 -6.44 2.32 -14.26
N HIS A 48 -5.57 2.39 -15.27
CA HIS A 48 -5.98 2.29 -16.66
C HIS A 48 -6.54 0.90 -17.02
N ALA A 49 -5.91 -0.17 -16.50
CA ALA A 49 -6.38 -1.53 -16.73
C ALA A 49 -7.78 -1.76 -16.10
N VAL A 50 -8.00 -1.28 -14.88
CA VAL A 50 -9.31 -1.35 -14.20
C VAL A 50 -10.36 -0.56 -14.96
N PHE A 51 -10.05 0.67 -15.38
CA PHE A 51 -10.97 1.48 -16.19
C PHE A 51 -11.30 0.81 -17.52
N LYS A 52 -10.31 0.23 -18.21
CA LYS A 52 -10.53 -0.48 -19.47
C LYS A 52 -11.44 -1.70 -19.32
N ALA A 53 -11.34 -2.41 -18.20
CA ALA A 53 -12.13 -3.61 -17.93
C ALA A 53 -13.55 -3.31 -17.43
N TYR A 54 -13.72 -2.24 -16.64
CA TYR A 54 -14.95 -2.00 -15.87
C TYR A 54 -15.57 -0.61 -16.08
N GLY A 55 -14.98 0.24 -16.92
CA GLY A 55 -15.36 1.64 -17.06
C GLY A 55 -15.28 2.35 -15.71
N GLU A 56 -16.30 3.15 -15.39
CA GLU A 56 -16.38 3.86 -14.12
C GLU A 56 -17.03 3.04 -12.99
N THR A 57 -17.46 1.80 -13.26
CA THR A 57 -18.16 0.98 -12.25
C THR A 57 -17.23 0.45 -11.17
N ARG A 58 -15.91 0.46 -11.42
CA ARG A 58 -14.86 0.10 -10.46
C ARG A 58 -13.66 1.04 -10.56
N ALA A 59 -13.00 1.31 -9.44
CA ALA A 59 -11.72 2.02 -9.40
C ALA A 59 -11.01 1.72 -8.07
N LEU A 60 -9.68 1.68 -8.05
CA LEU A 60 -8.94 1.56 -6.79
C LEU A 60 -8.82 2.92 -6.11
N ILE A 61 -9.01 2.96 -4.80
CA ILE A 61 -8.76 4.14 -3.97
C ILE A 61 -7.43 3.91 -3.28
N TRP A 62 -6.37 4.54 -3.79
CA TRP A 62 -5.03 4.41 -3.25
C TRP A 62 -4.92 5.15 -1.91
N HIS A 63 -4.54 4.43 -0.86
CA HIS A 63 -4.25 4.94 0.48
C HIS A 63 -2.73 4.96 0.67
N PRO A 64 -2.05 6.11 0.57
CA PRO A 64 -0.60 6.16 0.80
C PRO A 64 -0.27 5.83 2.26
N VAL A 65 0.66 4.90 2.47
CA VAL A 65 1.13 4.48 3.80
C VAL A 65 2.65 4.58 3.86
N GLU A 66 3.18 4.96 5.03
CA GLU A 66 4.61 5.22 5.21
C GLU A 66 5.36 3.97 5.68
N ALA A 67 6.46 3.64 5.01
CA ALA A 67 7.49 2.72 5.50
C ALA A 67 8.77 2.90 4.68
N GLY A 68 9.91 2.56 5.27
CA GLY A 68 11.24 2.74 4.69
C GLY A 68 12.00 3.90 5.31
N GLY A 69 13.33 3.85 5.23
CA GLY A 69 14.23 4.88 5.79
C GLY A 69 14.58 6.01 4.80
N GLY A 70 14.14 5.88 3.55
CA GLY A 70 14.33 6.83 2.46
C GLY A 70 13.04 7.54 2.03
N SER A 71 11.92 7.32 2.74
CA SER A 71 10.66 8.02 2.47
C SER A 71 10.86 9.54 2.57
N PRO A 72 10.58 10.31 1.50
CA PRO A 72 10.68 11.76 1.54
C PRO A 72 9.56 12.44 2.36
N ARG A 73 8.57 11.69 2.88
CA ARG A 73 7.32 12.25 3.44
C ARG A 73 7.08 12.06 4.94
N GLY A 74 7.82 11.20 5.63
CA GLY A 74 7.61 11.07 7.07
C GLY A 74 8.30 9.88 7.69
N HIS A 75 8.74 10.09 8.92
CA HIS A 75 9.51 9.24 9.83
C HIS A 75 11.03 9.15 9.59
N SER A 76 11.76 9.33 10.69
CA SER A 76 13.22 9.30 10.70
C SER A 76 13.73 7.87 10.45
N ARG A 77 14.99 7.76 10.03
CA ARG A 77 15.70 6.46 9.93
C ARG A 77 15.62 5.61 11.19
N ASP A 78 15.22 6.19 12.32
CA ASP A 78 15.12 5.53 13.62
C ASP A 78 13.82 4.72 13.78
N HIS A 79 12.78 5.01 12.98
CA HIS A 79 11.52 4.26 13.01
C HIS A 79 10.99 3.95 11.59
N PRO A 80 11.71 3.11 10.83
CA PRO A 80 11.43 2.86 9.41
C PRO A 80 10.17 2.02 9.13
N LEU A 81 9.48 1.53 10.17
CA LEU A 81 8.21 0.83 10.07
C LEU A 81 7.32 1.20 11.27
N PRO A 82 6.51 2.26 11.14
CA PRO A 82 5.55 2.66 12.18
C PRO A 82 4.57 1.55 12.54
N GLU A 83 4.19 1.48 13.81
CA GLU A 83 3.16 0.55 14.27
C GLU A 83 1.80 0.82 13.60
N GLU A 84 1.46 2.09 13.38
CA GLU A 84 0.28 2.51 12.61
C GLU A 84 0.27 1.90 11.20
N THR A 85 1.43 1.83 10.53
CA THR A 85 1.53 1.17 9.22
C THR A 85 1.17 -0.31 9.32
N LEU A 86 1.62 -1.00 10.36
CA LEU A 86 1.27 -2.41 10.56
C LEU A 86 -0.22 -2.58 10.88
N GLU A 87 -0.82 -1.67 11.63
CA GLU A 87 -2.27 -1.66 11.91
C GLU A 87 -3.07 -1.46 10.62
N ILE A 88 -2.71 -0.46 9.80
CA ILE A 88 -3.35 -0.22 8.50
C ILE A 88 -3.22 -1.46 7.60
N LEU A 89 -2.04 -2.08 7.51
CA LEU A 89 -1.84 -3.26 6.65
C LEU A 89 -2.63 -4.48 7.14
N LYS A 90 -2.90 -4.59 8.45
CA LYS A 90 -3.74 -5.66 9.03
C LYS A 90 -5.22 -5.42 8.76
N ASP A 91 -5.68 -4.18 8.93
CA ASP A 91 -7.08 -3.81 8.74
C ASP A 91 -7.47 -3.74 7.26
N GLU A 92 -6.56 -3.27 6.41
CA GLU A 92 -6.70 -3.16 4.97
C GLU A 92 -5.94 -4.30 4.27
N VAL A 93 -6.54 -5.48 4.39
CA VAL A 93 -6.07 -6.83 4.03
C VAL A 93 -5.36 -7.05 2.68
N VAL A 94 -5.40 -6.09 1.75
CA VAL A 94 -4.67 -6.13 0.49
C VAL A 94 -3.91 -4.83 0.30
N ALA A 95 -2.58 -4.92 0.37
CA ALA A 95 -1.66 -3.80 0.21
C ALA A 95 -0.62 -4.08 -0.88
N ILE A 96 0.02 -3.01 -1.38
CA ILE A 96 1.14 -3.11 -2.31
C ILE A 96 2.30 -2.21 -1.86
N LYS A 97 3.54 -2.64 -2.10
CA LYS A 97 4.73 -1.87 -1.71
C LYS A 97 5.83 -1.87 -2.76
N GLY A 98 6.41 -0.71 -3.03
CA GLY A 98 7.73 -0.58 -3.65
C GLY A 98 8.84 -1.16 -2.77
N PRO A 99 10.08 -1.28 -3.26
CA PRO A 99 11.19 -1.87 -2.49
C PRO A 99 11.43 -1.13 -1.17
N LEU A 100 11.89 -1.83 -0.14
CA LEU A 100 12.23 -1.23 1.16
C LEU A 100 13.67 -1.59 1.50
N GLU A 101 14.48 -0.56 1.74
CA GLU A 101 15.88 -0.72 2.12
C GLU A 101 15.96 -1.30 3.53
N THR A 102 16.89 -2.23 3.74
CA THR A 102 17.23 -2.73 5.08
C THR A 102 18.68 -2.34 5.36
N PRO A 103 18.94 -1.42 6.31
CA PRO A 103 20.30 -1.05 6.68
C PRO A 103 21.08 -2.28 7.18
N VAL A 104 22.31 -2.46 6.71
CA VAL A 104 23.20 -3.55 7.15
C VAL A 104 23.96 -3.10 8.40
N GLY A 105 24.02 -3.95 9.44
CA GLY A 105 24.92 -3.76 10.59
C GLY A 105 24.34 -3.11 11.85
N GLY A 106 23.02 -2.88 11.94
CA GLY A 106 22.39 -2.20 13.09
C GLY A 106 21.63 -3.07 14.09
N GLY A 107 21.62 -4.40 13.95
CA GLY A 107 20.81 -5.29 14.80
C GLY A 107 19.30 -5.28 14.49
N TRP A 108 18.88 -4.57 13.45
CA TRP A 108 17.49 -4.51 12.99
C TRP A 108 17.15 -5.71 12.10
N ARG A 109 15.94 -6.26 12.27
CA ARG A 109 15.36 -7.23 11.32
C ARG A 109 14.95 -6.49 10.05
N SER A 110 15.03 -7.17 8.91
CA SER A 110 14.56 -6.61 7.64
C SER A 110 13.10 -6.15 7.74
N LEU A 111 12.78 -4.95 7.22
CA LEU A 111 11.42 -4.41 7.20
C LEU A 111 10.47 -5.36 6.45
N ASN A 112 10.95 -5.97 5.38
CA ASN A 112 10.18 -6.96 4.62
C ASN A 112 9.89 -8.24 5.43
N VAL A 113 10.78 -8.59 6.37
CA VAL A 113 10.55 -9.71 7.30
C VAL A 113 9.59 -9.29 8.40
N ALA A 114 9.77 -8.09 8.97
CA ALA A 114 8.90 -7.54 10.01
C ALA A 114 7.44 -7.43 9.55
N ILE A 115 7.18 -7.02 8.32
CA ILE A 115 5.82 -6.96 7.75
C ILE A 115 5.18 -8.35 7.63
N ARG A 116 5.97 -9.43 7.51
CA ARG A 116 5.48 -10.80 7.31
C ARG A 116 5.26 -11.57 8.62
N GLN A 117 5.76 -11.07 9.76
CA GLN A 117 5.75 -11.74 11.06
C GLN A 117 4.67 -11.14 11.96
#